data_AF-A0A1G2FYZ6-F1
#
_entry.id   AF-A0A1G2FYZ6-F1
#
_cell.length_a   1.000
_cell.length_b   1.000
_cell.length_c   1.000
_cell.angle_alpha   90.00
_cell.angle_beta   90.00
_cell.angle_gamma   90.00
#
_symmetry.space_group_name_H-M   'P 1'
#
loop_
_entity.id
_entity.type
_entity.pdbx_description
1 polymer ?
#
loop_
_entity_poly.entity_id
_entity_poly.type
_entity_poly.pdbx_seq_one_letter_code
_entity_poly.pdbx_strand_id
1 'polypeptide(L)'
;MILNNKGFTILETLVATLLLSLVLASVAGLLQNSFQIARDYKDSVTAAMLAQEAMEMVRERRDQNIETGDPSRWLEGLVDNPPICNNPQGCIAKLQNDGSVLFDRCTGSSCDKLLFDSTSGVFSYDLGGSLTQFRRSVYITPIGSDEAEVQVRMEWEGLSGVKNLVLETHLFQWQL
;
A
#
# COMPACT_ATOMS: atom_id res chain seq x y z
N MET A 1 -19.35 -16.88 63.56
CA MET A 1 -18.43 -18.02 63.82
C MET A 1 -17.72 -18.34 62.51
N ILE A 2 -16.52 -17.76 62.36
CA ILE A 2 -15.54 -18.03 61.29
C ILE A 2 -14.62 -19.11 61.92
N LEU A 3 -14.17 -20.21 61.32
CA LEU A 3 -13.74 -20.57 59.96
C LEU A 3 -13.96 -22.09 59.79
N ASN A 4 -14.51 -22.55 58.66
CA ASN A 4 -14.39 -23.95 58.25
C ASN A 4 -13.38 -24.01 57.10
N ASN A 5 -12.09 -23.89 57.42
CA ASN A 5 -11.00 -24.01 56.45
C ASN A 5 -10.82 -25.48 56.08
N LYS A 6 -11.60 -25.95 55.10
CA LYS A 6 -11.26 -27.17 54.37
C LYS A 6 -9.97 -26.89 53.61
N GLY A 7 -8.86 -27.50 54.04
CA GLY A 7 -7.59 -27.40 53.35
C GLY A 7 -7.74 -27.88 51.89
N PHE A 8 -7.14 -27.15 50.96
CA PHE A 8 -7.06 -27.56 49.56
C PHE A 8 -6.30 -28.89 49.47
N THR A 9 -6.84 -29.87 48.75
CA THR A 9 -6.12 -31.12 48.54
C THR A 9 -5.03 -30.91 47.48
N ILE A 10 -3.87 -31.56 47.64
CA ILE A 10 -2.79 -31.52 46.64
C ILE A 10 -3.27 -31.99 45.26
N LEU A 11 -4.25 -32.91 45.23
CA LEU A 11 -4.86 -33.38 43.99
C LEU A 11 -5.64 -32.25 43.28
N GLU A 12 -6.35 -31.42 44.03
CA GLU A 12 -7.14 -30.31 43.51
C GLU A 12 -6.25 -29.20 42.94
N THR A 13 -5.10 -28.90 43.58
CA THR A 13 -4.13 -27.95 43.02
C THR A 13 -3.46 -28.48 41.75
N LEU A 14 -3.21 -29.79 41.66
CA LEU A 14 -2.66 -30.43 40.45
C LEU A 14 -3.66 -30.35 39.29
N VAL A 15 -4.94 -30.66 39.54
CA VAL A 15 -5.99 -30.54 38.51
C VAL A 15 -6.20 -29.07 38.12
N ALA A 16 -6.22 -28.14 39.08
CA ALA A 16 -6.40 -26.72 38.80
C ALA A 16 -5.26 -26.13 37.96
N THR A 17 -4.01 -26.49 38.26
CA THR A 17 -2.84 -26.05 37.47
C THR A 17 -2.81 -26.67 36.08
N LEU A 18 -3.25 -27.93 35.93
CA LEU A 18 -3.44 -28.56 34.63
C LEU A 18 -4.46 -27.79 33.78
N LEU A 19 -5.65 -27.54 34.32
CA LEU A 19 -6.68 -26.77 33.61
C LEU A 19 -6.21 -25.36 33.26
N LEU A 20 -5.52 -24.68 34.20
CA LEU A 20 -4.94 -23.36 33.96
C LEU A 20 -3.92 -23.39 32.80
N SER A 21 -3.03 -24.38 32.77
CA SER A 21 -2.04 -24.50 31.70
C SER A 21 -2.67 -24.73 30.32
N LEU A 22 -3.73 -25.54 30.23
CA LEU A 22 -4.48 -25.74 29.00
C LEU A 22 -5.14 -24.44 28.51
N VAL A 23 -5.74 -23.67 29.42
CA VAL A 23 -6.34 -22.37 29.10
C VAL A 23 -5.27 -21.40 28.60
N LEU A 24 -4.15 -21.28 29.29
CA LEU A 24 -3.06 -20.38 28.90
C LEU A 24 -2.49 -20.74 27.52
N ALA A 25 -2.32 -22.03 27.22
CA ALA A 25 -1.86 -22.48 25.90
C ALA A 25 -2.83 -22.06 24.78
N SER A 26 -4.14 -22.21 25.00
CA SER A 26 -5.15 -21.82 24.02
C SER A 26 -5.17 -20.30 23.75
N VAL A 27 -5.07 -19.49 24.80
CA VAL A 27 -5.04 -18.02 24.69
C VAL A 27 -3.77 -17.58 23.96
N ALA A 28 -2.62 -18.18 24.26
CA ALA A 28 -1.37 -17.87 23.58
C ALA A 28 -1.46 -18.13 22.07
N GLY A 29 -2.08 -19.23 21.64
CA GLY A 29 -2.30 -19.52 20.22
C GLY A 29 -3.17 -18.48 19.52
N LEU A 30 -4.25 -18.03 20.16
CA LEU A 30 -5.11 -16.96 19.63
C LEU A 30 -4.38 -15.61 19.49
N LEU A 31 -3.54 -15.27 20.46
CA LEU A 31 -2.74 -14.04 20.41
C LEU A 31 -1.73 -14.06 19.25
N GLN A 32 -1.06 -15.19 19.03
CA GLN A 32 -0.12 -15.33 17.91
C GLN A 32 -0.81 -15.12 16.55
N ASN A 33 -1.99 -15.74 16.36
CA ASN A 33 -2.78 -15.55 15.15
C ASN A 33 -3.25 -14.10 15.01
N SER A 34 -3.68 -13.47 16.10
CA SER A 34 -4.12 -12.07 16.10
C SER A 34 -3.02 -11.11 15.67
N PHE A 35 -1.78 -11.32 16.13
CA PHE A 35 -0.65 -10.49 15.70
C PHE A 35 -0.26 -10.68 14.23
N GLN A 36 -0.36 -11.90 13.71
CA GLN A 36 -0.11 -12.16 12.30
C GLN A 36 -1.14 -11.43 11.43
N ILE A 37 -2.42 -11.56 11.77
CA ILE A 37 -3.53 -10.88 11.10
C ILE A 37 -3.33 -9.35 11.17
N ALA A 38 -2.97 -8.80 12.34
CA ALA A 38 -2.74 -7.37 12.49
C ALA A 38 -1.61 -6.84 11.60
N ARG A 39 -0.51 -7.59 11.42
CA ARG A 39 0.57 -7.21 10.50
C ARG A 39 0.11 -7.18 9.05
N ASP A 40 -0.63 -8.20 8.63
CA ASP A 40 -1.14 -8.31 7.27
C ASP A 40 -2.18 -7.22 6.94
N TYR A 41 -3.01 -6.84 7.90
CA TYR A 41 -3.88 -5.65 7.77
C TYR A 41 -3.10 -4.35 7.71
N LYS A 42 -2.03 -4.20 8.50
CA LYS A 42 -1.17 -3.02 8.45
C LYS A 42 -0.60 -2.85 7.03
N ASP A 43 -0.07 -3.91 6.43
CA ASP A 43 0.50 -3.85 5.08
C ASP A 43 -0.56 -3.51 4.03
N SER A 44 -1.78 -4.04 4.18
CA SER A 44 -2.90 -3.71 3.30
C SER A 44 -3.30 -2.23 3.38
N VAL A 45 -3.29 -1.64 4.59
CA VAL A 45 -3.55 -0.20 4.78
C VAL A 45 -2.42 0.63 4.20
N THR A 46 -1.15 0.25 4.42
CA THR A 46 0.00 0.93 3.82
C THR A 46 -0.07 0.90 2.29
N ALA A 47 -0.39 -0.25 1.70
CA ALA A 47 -0.57 -0.36 0.25
C ALA A 47 -1.69 0.56 -0.26
N ALA A 48 -2.84 0.62 0.44
CA ALA A 48 -3.93 1.51 0.06
C ALA A 48 -3.54 3.00 0.12
N MET A 49 -2.80 3.42 1.16
CA MET A 49 -2.32 4.79 1.29
C MET A 49 -1.30 5.15 0.19
N LEU A 50 -0.38 4.24 -0.12
CA LEU A 50 0.60 4.43 -1.21
C LEU A 50 -0.06 4.47 -2.59
N ALA A 51 -1.15 3.72 -2.76
CA ALA A 51 -1.94 3.77 -3.99
C ALA A 51 -2.65 5.13 -4.12
N GLN A 52 -3.29 5.60 -3.05
CA GLN A 52 -3.94 6.92 -3.01
C GLN A 52 -2.94 8.05 -3.28
N GLU A 53 -1.75 7.99 -2.69
CA GLU A 53 -0.70 8.97 -2.93
C GLU A 53 -0.35 9.08 -4.44
N ALA A 54 -0.19 7.95 -5.14
CA ALA A 54 0.05 7.98 -6.58
C ALA A 54 -1.15 8.50 -7.39
N MET A 55 -2.37 8.24 -6.94
CA MET A 55 -3.56 8.82 -7.56
C MET A 55 -3.55 10.35 -7.46
N GLU A 56 -3.15 10.89 -6.31
CA GLU A 56 -3.02 12.34 -6.14
C GLU A 56 -1.87 12.90 -6.99
N MET A 57 -0.74 12.19 -7.11
CA MET A 57 0.35 12.57 -8.02
C MET A 57 -0.12 12.68 -9.48
N VAL A 58 -1.00 11.77 -9.93
CA VAL A 58 -1.59 11.82 -11.27
C VAL A 58 -2.54 13.02 -11.42
N ARG A 59 -3.35 13.30 -10.39
CA ARG A 59 -4.24 14.48 -10.38
C ARG A 59 -3.46 15.80 -10.37
N GLU A 60 -2.40 15.88 -9.57
CA GLU A 60 -1.50 17.03 -9.53
C GLU A 60 -0.89 17.30 -10.91
N ARG A 61 -0.39 16.26 -11.58
CA ARG A 61 0.16 16.40 -12.93
C ARG A 61 -0.88 16.89 -13.94
N ARG A 62 -2.10 16.36 -13.86
CA ARG A 62 -3.23 16.83 -14.67
C ARG A 62 -3.53 18.30 -14.41
N ASP A 63 -3.61 18.70 -13.14
CA ASP A 63 -3.96 20.07 -12.77
C ASP A 63 -2.88 21.06 -13.22
N GLN A 64 -1.60 20.71 -13.06
CA GLN A 64 -0.48 21.48 -13.62
C GLN A 64 -0.57 21.63 -15.14
N ASN A 65 -0.97 20.58 -15.85
CA ASN A 65 -1.15 20.66 -17.30
C ASN A 65 -2.32 21.57 -17.68
N ILE A 66 -3.43 21.52 -16.93
CA ILE A 66 -4.59 22.38 -17.15
C ILE A 66 -4.23 23.86 -16.93
N GLU A 67 -3.40 24.17 -15.93
CA GLU A 67 -2.91 25.54 -15.68
C GLU A 67 -2.12 26.16 -16.84
N THR A 68 -1.60 25.34 -17.77
CA THR A 68 -0.93 25.85 -18.98
C THR A 68 -1.89 26.57 -19.94
N GLY A 69 -3.21 26.36 -19.79
CA GLY A 69 -4.26 26.98 -20.61
C GLY A 69 -4.50 26.31 -21.96
N ASP A 70 -3.79 25.22 -22.27
CA ASP A 70 -4.03 24.40 -23.46
C ASP A 70 -4.80 23.12 -23.08
N PRO A 71 -6.12 23.05 -23.36
CA PRO A 71 -6.95 21.90 -23.01
C PRO A 71 -6.49 20.60 -23.67
N SER A 72 -5.78 20.65 -24.80
CA SER A 72 -5.30 19.45 -25.49
C SER A 72 -4.15 18.73 -24.77
N ARG A 73 -3.52 19.40 -23.80
CA ARG A 73 -2.31 18.94 -23.10
C ARG A 73 -2.59 18.41 -21.70
N TRP A 74 -3.85 18.22 -21.31
CA TRP A 74 -4.22 17.84 -19.94
C TRP A 74 -3.60 16.51 -19.45
N LEU A 75 -3.22 15.60 -20.37
CA LEU A 75 -2.48 14.36 -20.07
C LEU A 75 -0.98 14.40 -20.42
N GLU A 76 -0.41 15.58 -20.66
CA GLU A 76 1.01 15.75 -20.97
C GLU A 76 1.91 15.21 -19.84
N GLY A 77 2.94 14.45 -20.20
CA GLY A 77 3.83 13.76 -19.28
C GLY A 77 3.24 12.49 -18.65
N LEU A 78 2.04 12.06 -19.08
CA LEU A 78 1.41 10.82 -18.59
C LEU A 78 1.23 9.78 -19.72
N VAL A 79 0.70 10.20 -20.87
CA VAL A 79 0.38 9.29 -21.98
C VAL A 79 1.03 9.66 -23.31
N ASP A 80 1.89 10.68 -23.31
CA ASP A 80 2.55 11.22 -24.51
C ASP A 80 3.48 10.24 -25.20
N ASN A 81 3.90 10.52 -26.43
CA ASN A 81 4.79 9.64 -27.20
C ASN A 81 6.28 9.83 -26.82
N PRO A 82 6.97 8.83 -26.25
CA PRO A 82 6.52 7.46 -26.03
C PRO A 82 5.75 7.25 -24.71
N PRO A 83 4.67 6.45 -24.71
CA PRO A 83 3.67 6.46 -23.63
C PRO A 83 4.25 6.07 -22.28
N ILE A 84 4.26 7.01 -21.34
CA ILE A 84 4.88 6.82 -20.03
C ILE A 84 4.07 5.83 -19.20
N CYS A 85 2.79 6.10 -18.97
CA CYS A 85 1.90 5.27 -18.14
C CYS A 85 0.86 4.47 -18.95
N ASN A 86 0.74 4.75 -20.25
CA ASN A 86 -0.09 3.97 -21.18
C ASN A 86 0.72 2.84 -21.84
N ASN A 87 1.21 1.90 -21.04
CA ASN A 87 1.99 0.77 -21.53
C ASN A 87 1.76 -0.49 -20.66
N PRO A 88 2.09 -1.70 -21.17
CA PRO A 88 1.82 -2.95 -20.45
C PRO A 88 2.53 -3.10 -19.10
N GLN A 89 3.68 -2.45 -18.91
CA GLN A 89 4.48 -2.50 -17.69
C GLN A 89 4.04 -1.43 -16.68
N GLY A 90 3.31 -0.40 -17.13
CA GLY A 90 2.94 0.77 -16.34
C GLY A 90 4.10 1.75 -16.14
N CYS A 91 3.91 2.69 -15.23
CA CYS A 91 4.91 3.68 -14.83
C CYS A 91 5.00 3.79 -13.31
N ILE A 92 6.06 4.45 -12.85
CA ILE A 92 6.23 4.87 -11.45
C ILE A 92 6.01 6.37 -11.35
N ALA A 93 5.31 6.79 -10.30
CA ALA A 93 5.21 8.18 -9.90
C ALA A 93 6.20 8.44 -8.75
N LYS A 94 7.08 9.42 -8.91
CA LYS A 94 8.14 9.80 -7.97
C LYS A 94 7.90 11.22 -7.48
N LEU A 95 7.91 11.41 -6.16
CA LEU A 95 8.03 12.74 -5.58
C LEU A 95 9.51 13.10 -5.51
N GLN A 96 9.89 14.25 -6.07
CA GLN A 96 11.24 14.77 -5.97
C GLN A 96 11.41 15.67 -4.74
N ASN A 97 12.66 15.90 -4.34
CA ASN A 97 12.99 16.76 -3.21
C ASN A 97 12.54 18.23 -3.37
N ASP A 98 12.33 18.69 -4.61
CA ASP A 98 11.81 20.03 -4.91
C ASP A 98 10.27 20.11 -4.87
N GLY A 99 9.61 19.01 -4.51
CA GLY A 99 8.14 18.89 -4.46
C GLY A 99 7.50 18.58 -5.81
N SER A 100 8.27 18.48 -6.89
CA SER A 100 7.74 18.10 -8.20
C SER A 100 7.46 16.60 -8.30
N VAL A 101 6.51 16.23 -9.15
CA VAL A 101 6.17 14.84 -9.43
C VAL A 101 6.72 14.46 -10.79
N LEU A 102 7.50 13.39 -10.86
CA LEU A 102 7.99 12.80 -12.10
C LEU A 102 7.34 11.44 -12.35
N PHE A 103 7.08 11.17 -13.64
CA PHE A 103 6.60 9.87 -14.10
C PHE A 103 7.65 9.23 -15.00
N ASP A 104 8.08 8.03 -14.61
CA ASP A 104 9.07 7.27 -15.36
C ASP A 104 8.49 5.90 -15.76
N ARG A 105 8.90 5.42 -16.94
CA ARG A 105 8.54 4.08 -17.40
C ARG A 105 9.22 3.03 -16.55
N CYS A 106 8.54 1.93 -16.33
CA CYS A 106 9.14 0.77 -15.68
C CYS A 106 10.12 0.09 -16.65
N THR A 107 11.38 -0.07 -16.24
CA THR A 107 12.49 -0.47 -17.12
C THR A 107 12.62 -1.99 -17.31
N GLY A 108 11.88 -2.80 -16.53
CA GLY A 108 11.83 -4.27 -16.61
C GLY A 108 10.41 -4.82 -16.83
N SER A 109 10.20 -6.11 -16.61
CA SER A 109 8.86 -6.74 -16.72
C SER A 109 7.85 -6.22 -15.69
N SER A 110 8.33 -5.55 -14.64
CA SER A 110 7.55 -4.93 -13.57
C SER A 110 8.26 -3.69 -13.07
N CYS A 111 7.52 -2.78 -12.42
CA CYS A 111 8.09 -1.62 -11.76
C CYS A 111 8.97 -1.99 -10.55
N ASP A 112 9.88 -1.08 -10.19
CA ASP A 112 10.75 -1.27 -9.03
C ASP A 112 9.95 -1.26 -7.72
N LYS A 113 10.48 -1.96 -6.72
CA LYS A 113 9.92 -1.93 -5.35
C LYS A 113 10.24 -0.56 -4.72
N LEU A 114 9.33 -0.06 -3.88
CA LEU A 114 9.53 1.16 -3.11
C LEU A 114 10.61 0.96 -2.05
N LEU A 115 11.33 2.03 -1.77
CA LEU A 115 12.31 2.14 -0.69
C LEU A 115 11.66 2.89 0.47
N PHE A 116 12.02 2.54 1.71
CA PHE A 116 11.55 3.21 2.91
C PHE A 116 12.73 3.80 3.67
N ASP A 117 12.72 5.11 3.85
CA ASP A 117 13.67 5.81 4.70
C ASP A 117 13.14 5.85 6.13
N SER A 118 13.83 5.16 7.05
CA SER A 118 13.47 5.13 8.47
C SER A 118 13.66 6.46 9.19
N THR A 119 14.39 7.41 8.60
CA THR A 119 14.65 8.74 9.18
C THR A 119 13.50 9.69 8.90
N SER A 120 13.08 9.80 7.63
CA SER A 120 11.96 10.65 7.23
C SER A 120 10.60 9.96 7.38
N GLY A 121 10.55 8.62 7.39
CA GLY A 121 9.32 7.85 7.42
C GLY A 121 8.59 7.82 6.07
N VAL A 122 9.28 8.13 4.97
CA VAL A 122 8.70 8.27 3.63
C VAL A 122 9.03 7.06 2.76
N PHE A 123 8.08 6.67 1.91
CA PHE A 123 8.30 5.72 0.84
C PHE A 123 8.66 6.47 -0.44
N SER A 124 9.78 6.13 -1.07
CA SER A 124 10.19 6.75 -2.32
C SER A 124 10.98 5.79 -3.21
N TYR A 125 11.50 6.31 -4.32
CA TYR A 125 12.43 5.60 -5.19
C TYR A 125 13.86 6.16 -5.07
N ASP A 126 14.12 6.98 -4.05
CA ASP A 126 15.40 7.66 -3.86
C ASP A 126 16.43 6.76 -3.20
N LEU A 127 17.70 7.01 -3.52
CA LEU A 127 18.82 6.32 -2.90
C LEU A 127 18.89 6.65 -1.40
N GLY A 128 19.15 5.63 -0.58
CA GLY A 128 19.32 5.78 0.87
C GLY A 128 18.24 5.10 1.71
N GLY A 129 17.11 4.72 1.10
CA GLY A 129 16.07 3.93 1.75
C GLY A 129 16.38 2.42 1.80
N SER A 130 15.66 1.72 2.68
CA SER A 130 15.67 0.26 2.76
C SER A 130 14.63 -0.35 1.80
N LEU A 131 14.99 -1.43 1.10
CA LEU A 131 14.09 -2.08 0.15
C LEU A 131 12.84 -2.62 0.87
N THR A 132 11.66 -2.26 0.37
CA THR A 132 10.39 -2.75 0.91
C THR A 132 9.80 -3.85 0.05
N GLN A 133 8.73 -4.49 0.54
CA GLN A 133 7.96 -5.47 -0.23
C GLN A 133 6.97 -4.84 -1.22
N PHE A 134 6.72 -3.53 -1.11
CA PHE A 134 5.67 -2.87 -1.87
C PHE A 134 6.15 -2.50 -3.26
N ARG A 135 5.39 -2.90 -4.27
CA ARG A 135 5.53 -2.46 -5.66
C ARG A 135 4.29 -1.68 -6.05
N ARG A 136 4.51 -0.55 -6.70
CA ARG A 136 3.46 0.34 -7.20
C ARG A 136 3.61 0.49 -8.70
N SER A 137 2.52 0.31 -9.43
CA SER A 137 2.45 0.48 -10.88
C SER A 137 1.23 1.31 -11.23
N VAL A 138 1.45 2.40 -11.96
CA VAL A 138 0.39 3.28 -12.43
C VAL A 138 0.13 3.00 -13.91
N TYR A 139 -1.13 2.83 -14.26
CA TYR A 139 -1.62 2.64 -15.62
C TYR A 139 -2.61 3.74 -15.95
N ILE A 140 -2.46 4.36 -17.11
CA ILE A 140 -3.36 5.42 -17.57
C ILE A 140 -3.80 5.09 -18.99
N THR A 141 -5.10 4.91 -19.17
CA THR A 141 -5.73 4.55 -20.44
C THR A 141 -6.70 5.66 -20.84
N PRO A 142 -6.37 6.47 -21.87
CA PRO A 142 -7.30 7.46 -22.39
C PRO A 142 -8.59 6.82 -22.92
N ILE A 143 -9.73 7.40 -22.59
CA ILE A 143 -11.07 7.04 -23.05
C ILE A 143 -11.62 8.26 -23.81
N GLY A 144 -11.58 8.22 -25.14
CA GLY A 144 -11.95 9.39 -25.93
C GLY A 144 -10.95 10.53 -25.81
N SER A 145 -11.43 11.78 -25.76
CA SER A 145 -10.59 13.00 -25.74
C SER A 145 -10.49 13.66 -24.37
N ASP A 146 -11.51 13.47 -23.53
CA ASP A 146 -11.79 14.23 -22.30
C ASP A 146 -11.81 13.35 -21.05
N GLU A 147 -11.58 12.05 -21.19
CA GLU A 147 -11.57 11.10 -20.08
C GLU A 147 -10.35 10.18 -20.15
N ALA A 148 -9.84 9.77 -18.99
CA ALA A 148 -8.81 8.76 -18.85
C ALA A 148 -9.08 7.89 -17.63
N GLU A 149 -9.03 6.58 -17.82
CA GLU A 149 -9.02 5.63 -16.72
C GLU A 149 -7.62 5.58 -16.11
N VAL A 150 -7.55 5.72 -14.79
CA VAL A 150 -6.30 5.62 -14.02
C VAL A 150 -6.43 4.47 -13.05
N GLN A 151 -5.53 3.48 -13.20
CA GLN A 151 -5.41 2.34 -12.30
C GLN A 151 -4.06 2.37 -11.60
N VAL A 152 -4.07 2.38 -10.27
CA VAL A 152 -2.88 2.19 -9.45
C VAL A 152 -2.93 0.80 -8.84
N ARG A 153 -2.01 -0.06 -9.28
CA ARG A 153 -1.84 -1.42 -8.77
C ARG A 153 -0.72 -1.46 -7.76
N MET A 154 -1.05 -1.95 -6.57
CA MET A 154 -0.10 -2.33 -5.54
C MET A 154 0.06 -3.84 -5.52
N GLU A 155 1.29 -4.30 -5.35
CA GLU A 155 1.66 -5.69 -5.16
C GLU A 155 2.63 -5.80 -3.99
N TRP A 156 2.41 -6.76 -3.10
CA TRP A 156 3.30 -7.02 -1.96
C TRP A 156 3.24 -8.48 -1.51
N GLU A 157 4.24 -8.91 -0.75
CA GLU A 157 4.28 -10.24 -0.16
C GLU A 157 3.45 -10.26 1.13
N GLY A 158 2.31 -10.95 1.12
CA GLY A 158 1.49 -11.16 2.31
C GLY A 158 1.80 -12.47 3.02
N LEU A 159 1.12 -12.69 4.14
CA LEU A 159 1.31 -13.89 4.97
C LEU A 159 1.00 -15.21 4.23
N SER A 160 0.06 -15.17 3.29
CA SER A 160 -0.40 -16.33 2.50
C SER A 160 -0.06 -16.20 1.01
N GLY A 161 1.06 -15.54 0.68
CA GLY A 161 1.51 -15.33 -0.69
C GLY A 161 1.35 -13.90 -1.18
N VAL A 162 1.56 -13.69 -2.49
CA VAL A 162 1.51 -12.36 -3.10
C VAL A 162 0.08 -11.81 -3.03
N LYS A 163 -0.03 -10.61 -2.48
CA LYS A 163 -1.27 -9.83 -2.41
C LYS A 163 -1.21 -8.69 -3.41
N ASN A 164 -2.39 -8.28 -3.86
CA ASN A 164 -2.53 -7.10 -4.69
C ASN A 164 -3.73 -6.27 -4.24
N LEU A 165 -3.66 -4.98 -4.57
CA LEU A 165 -4.74 -4.01 -4.44
C LEU A 165 -4.75 -3.17 -5.71
N VAL A 166 -5.92 -2.94 -6.28
CA VAL A 166 -6.08 -2.03 -7.42
C VAL A 166 -7.02 -0.91 -6.99
N LEU A 167 -6.55 0.33 -7.07
CA LEU A 167 -7.40 1.51 -7.01
C LEU A 167 -7.62 2.01 -8.42
N GLU A 168 -8.86 2.34 -8.73
CA GLU A 168 -9.29 2.81 -10.04
C GLU A 168 -10.03 4.14 -9.88
N THR A 169 -9.78 5.08 -10.78
CA THR A 169 -10.58 6.29 -10.91
C THR A 169 -10.63 6.72 -12.37
N HIS A 170 -11.59 7.61 -12.66
CA HIS A 170 -11.66 8.29 -13.94
C HIS A 170 -11.20 9.74 -13.74
N LEU A 171 -10.24 10.13 -14.57
CA LEU A 171 -9.76 11.49 -14.69
C LEU A 171 -10.50 12.16 -15.84
N PHE A 172 -10.99 13.38 -15.62
CA PHE A 172 -11.72 14.15 -16.63
C PHE A 172 -11.01 15.46 -16.95
N GLN A 173 -11.13 15.87 -18.20
CA GLN A 173 -10.81 17.20 -18.70
C GLN A 173 -12.00 18.14 -18.41
N TRP A 174 -12.05 18.70 -17.21
CA TRP A 174 -13.21 19.46 -16.73
C TRP A 174 -13.22 20.95 -17.13
N GLN A 175 -12.10 21.48 -17.64
CA GLN A 175 -12.04 22.82 -18.24
C GLN A 175 -12.26 22.70 -19.76
N LEU A 176 -13.53 22.72 -20.16
CA LEU A 176 -13.96 22.94 -21.54
C LEU A 176 -14.31 24.41 -21.75
#